data_AF-A0ABD1W5T0-F1
#
_entry.id   AF-A0ABD1W5T0-F1
#
_cell.length_a   1.000
_cell.length_b   1.000
_cell.length_c   1.000
_cell.angle_alpha   90.00
_cell.angle_beta   90.00
_cell.angle_gamma   90.00
#
_symmetry.space_group_name_H-M   'P 1'
#
loop_
_entity.id
_entity.type
_entity.pdbx_description
1 polymer ?
#
loop_
_entity_poly.entity_id
_entity_poly.type
_entity_poly.pdbx_seq_one_letter_code
_entity_poly.pdbx_strand_id
1 'polypeptide(L)'
;MARCAVSNSDGQVQEDEVVDGNVLPYCSIDNKKKKSLGEMEQEFLQALQAFYYEGKSIMSNEEFDNLKEELMWEGSSVVMLSADEQRFLEASMAYVSGNPIMNDKEYDELKMKLKRDGSEIVVEGPRCSLRSRKVYSDLSVDYLKMFLLNVPAAVVALGLFFFLDDLTGFEITYLLELPEPFSFIFTWFAALPFILWLSYTITNTIVKDFLILAGPCPNCGTENISFFGTILSISSGGSANNVKCSKCGTQMVYDSTTRLITLPEGSEA
;
A
#
# COMPACT_ATOMS: atom_id res chain seq x y z
N MET A 1 -3.60 57.27 35.98
CA MET A 1 -2.70 58.06 36.84
C MET A 1 -2.54 57.32 38.16
N ALA A 2 -1.29 57.12 38.57
CA ALA A 2 -0.79 56.11 39.49
C ALA A 2 -1.27 56.22 40.95
N ARG A 3 -1.19 55.09 41.68
CA ARG A 3 -0.64 54.99 43.05
C ARG A 3 -0.10 53.58 43.28
N CYS A 4 1.21 53.48 43.51
CA CYS A 4 1.89 52.29 44.06
C CYS A 4 1.87 52.36 45.60
N ALA A 5 1.76 51.22 46.26
CA ALA A 5 2.24 51.00 47.63
C ALA A 5 2.80 49.58 47.73
N VAL A 6 4.03 49.47 48.22
CA VAL A 6 4.79 48.23 48.46
C VAL A 6 4.95 48.06 49.97
N SER A 7 4.76 46.84 50.48
CA SER A 7 5.70 46.18 51.40
C SER A 7 5.28 44.74 51.74
N ASN A 8 6.20 43.79 51.43
CA ASN A 8 6.68 42.59 52.16
C ASN A 8 5.66 41.62 52.80
N SER A 9 5.82 40.30 52.82
CA SER A 9 6.92 39.37 52.47
C SER A 9 6.36 37.93 52.51
N ASP A 10 7.22 37.00 52.09
CA ASP A 10 7.23 35.56 52.36
C ASP A 10 6.56 34.64 51.33
N GLY A 11 7.44 33.93 50.64
CA GLY A 11 7.15 33.17 49.45
C GLY A 11 6.61 31.78 49.72
N GLN A 12 5.99 31.25 48.68
CA GLN A 12 6.07 29.84 48.34
C GLN A 12 6.29 29.76 46.83
N VAL A 13 7.38 29.09 46.46
CA VAL A 13 7.69 28.69 45.10
C VAL A 13 6.56 27.79 44.62
N GLN A 14 5.72 28.27 43.71
CA GLN A 14 4.87 27.41 42.90
C GLN A 14 5.69 27.06 41.67
N GLU A 15 5.99 25.77 41.55
CA GLU A 15 6.68 25.16 40.44
C GLU A 15 5.99 25.59 39.14
N ASP A 16 6.75 26.25 38.27
CA ASP A 16 6.35 26.49 36.89
C ASP A 16 6.01 25.13 36.28
N GLU A 17 4.72 24.90 36.06
CA GLU A 17 4.21 23.81 35.26
C GLU A 17 4.79 24.02 33.86
N VAL A 18 5.85 23.28 33.56
CA VAL A 18 6.43 23.21 32.21
C VAL A 18 5.33 22.62 31.34
N VAL A 19 4.55 23.50 30.72
CA VAL A 19 3.74 23.16 29.55
C VAL A 19 4.75 22.74 28.50
N ASP A 20 4.99 21.44 28.43
CA ASP A 20 5.80 20.83 27.40
C ASP A 20 5.05 21.08 26.09
N GLY A 21 5.45 22.12 25.36
CA GLY A 21 4.77 22.63 24.15
C GLY A 21 4.83 21.67 22.95
N ASN A 22 5.03 20.38 23.23
CA ASN A 22 5.17 19.31 22.25
C ASN A 22 4.15 18.17 22.46
N VAL A 23 3.16 18.37 23.35
CA VAL A 23 2.00 17.48 23.47
C VAL A 23 0.83 18.15 22.78
N LEU A 24 0.41 17.59 21.64
CA LEU A 24 -0.76 18.06 20.88
C LEU A 24 -2.00 18.10 21.79
N PRO A 25 -2.93 19.06 21.60
CA PRO A 25 -4.13 19.26 22.45
C PRO A 25 -5.02 18.03 22.66
N TYR A 26 -4.90 17.01 21.80
CA TYR A 26 -5.59 15.72 21.92
C TYR A 26 -4.98 14.77 22.97
N CYS A 27 -3.84 15.14 23.56
CA CYS A 27 -3.27 14.55 24.78
C CYS A 27 -3.24 15.58 25.93
N SER A 28 -4.32 16.34 26.12
CA SER A 28 -4.46 17.16 27.33
C SER A 28 -4.58 16.26 28.57
N ILE A 29 -3.75 16.57 29.57
CA ILE A 29 -3.36 15.76 30.72
C ILE A 29 -4.52 15.35 31.66
N ASP A 30 -5.72 15.89 31.48
CA ASP A 30 -6.80 15.76 32.47
C ASP A 30 -7.71 14.54 32.34
N ASN A 31 -7.64 13.75 31.26
CA ASN A 31 -8.34 12.45 31.20
C ASN A 31 -7.57 11.43 30.35
N LYS A 32 -6.56 10.79 30.95
CA LYS A 32 -5.74 9.75 30.33
C LYS A 32 -6.56 8.55 29.84
N LYS A 33 -6.95 8.60 28.58
CA LYS A 33 -6.82 7.48 27.63
C LYS A 33 -6.31 8.06 26.32
N LYS A 34 -5.12 7.64 25.87
CA LYS A 34 -4.73 7.79 24.46
C LYS A 34 -5.86 7.18 23.64
N LYS A 35 -6.57 7.97 22.84
CA LYS A 35 -7.61 7.44 21.96
C LYS A 35 -6.96 6.39 21.07
N SER A 36 -7.65 5.28 20.87
CA SER A 36 -7.13 4.28 19.95
C SER A 36 -7.08 4.87 18.54
N LEU A 37 -6.14 4.41 17.71
CA LEU A 37 -6.02 4.84 16.31
C LEU A 37 -7.38 4.75 15.60
N GLY A 38 -8.13 3.65 15.81
CA GLY A 38 -9.45 3.46 15.21
C GLY A 38 -10.53 4.43 15.73
N GLU A 39 -10.42 4.93 16.97
CA GLU A 39 -11.36 5.93 17.51
C GLU A 39 -11.10 7.31 16.88
N MET A 40 -9.82 7.67 16.70
CA MET A 40 -9.44 8.91 16.00
C MET A 40 -9.85 8.89 14.52
N GLU A 41 -9.69 7.75 13.83
CA GLU A 41 -10.15 7.58 12.46
C GLU A 41 -11.67 7.72 12.34
N GLN A 42 -12.43 7.17 13.30
CA GLN A 42 -13.89 7.30 13.32
C GLN A 42 -14.33 8.75 13.51
N GLU A 43 -13.73 9.49 14.45
CA GLU A 43 -14.02 10.91 14.66
C GLU A 43 -13.70 11.75 13.41
N PHE A 44 -12.58 11.47 12.76
CA PHE A 44 -12.16 12.13 11.53
C PHE A 44 -13.14 11.88 10.37
N LEU A 45 -13.53 10.62 10.16
CA LEU A 45 -14.51 10.25 9.12
C LEU A 45 -15.91 10.83 9.41
N GLN A 46 -16.33 10.84 10.67
CA GLN A 46 -17.60 11.41 11.08
C GLN A 46 -17.63 12.94 10.85
N ALA A 47 -16.54 13.63 11.17
CA ALA A 47 -16.40 15.06 10.93
C ALA A 47 -16.48 15.40 9.45
N LEU A 48 -15.77 14.65 8.60
CA LEU A 48 -15.83 14.80 7.14
C LEU A 48 -17.24 14.53 6.62
N GLN A 49 -17.88 13.44 7.05
CA GLN A 49 -19.24 13.12 6.60
C GLN A 49 -20.23 14.24 6.95
N ALA A 50 -20.21 14.74 8.18
CA ALA A 50 -21.12 15.80 8.61
C ALA A 50 -20.86 17.12 7.89
N PHE A 51 -19.59 17.46 7.63
CA PHE A 51 -19.25 18.68 6.92
C PHE A 51 -19.75 18.65 5.47
N TYR A 52 -19.48 17.56 4.74
CA TYR A 52 -19.78 17.50 3.31
C TYR A 52 -21.23 17.11 2.98
N TYR A 53 -21.89 16.29 3.80
CA TYR A 53 -23.27 15.84 3.53
C TYR A 53 -24.31 16.60 4.34
N GLU A 54 -24.02 16.98 5.59
CA GLU A 54 -24.98 17.67 6.46
C GLU A 54 -24.76 19.18 6.53
N GLY A 55 -23.59 19.68 6.09
CA GLY A 55 -23.20 21.08 6.23
C GLY A 55 -22.99 21.51 7.69
N LYS A 56 -22.75 20.55 8.60
CA LYS A 56 -22.55 20.80 10.03
C LYS A 56 -21.09 20.54 10.41
N SER A 57 -20.48 21.47 11.15
CA SER A 57 -19.18 21.26 11.78
C SER A 57 -19.37 20.64 13.17
N ILE A 58 -18.99 19.37 13.35
CA ILE A 58 -19.06 18.67 14.64
C ILE A 58 -17.97 19.17 15.60
N MET A 59 -16.82 19.57 15.06
CA MET A 59 -15.64 20.06 15.79
C MET A 59 -15.15 21.39 15.20
N SER A 60 -14.30 22.09 15.94
CA SER A 60 -13.64 23.31 15.45
C SER A 60 -12.53 22.98 14.44
N ASN A 61 -12.13 23.97 13.63
CA ASN A 61 -11.06 23.79 12.64
C ASN A 61 -9.72 23.43 13.31
N GLU A 62 -9.41 24.03 14.46
CA GLU A 62 -8.17 23.74 15.20
C GLU A 62 -8.17 22.31 15.74
N GLU A 63 -9.30 21.83 16.27
CA GLU A 63 -9.45 20.44 16.69
C GLU A 63 -9.29 19.47 15.51
N PHE A 64 -9.91 19.78 14.37
CA PHE A 64 -9.79 18.97 13.17
C PHE A 64 -8.35 18.88 12.63
N ASP A 65 -7.63 20.00 12.59
CA ASP A 65 -6.25 20.04 12.11
C ASP A 65 -5.31 19.28 13.05
N ASN A 66 -5.49 19.40 14.37
CA ASN A 66 -4.72 18.62 15.34
C ASN A 66 -4.98 17.11 15.22
N LEU A 67 -6.24 16.69 15.06
CA LEU A 67 -6.61 15.28 14.87
C LEU A 67 -6.00 14.73 13.58
N LYS A 68 -6.01 15.52 12.51
CA LYS A 68 -5.40 15.16 11.23
C LYS A 68 -3.88 14.98 11.37
N GLU A 69 -3.19 15.90 12.04
CA GLU A 69 -1.76 15.78 12.28
C GLU A 69 -1.43 14.52 13.08
N GLU A 70 -2.17 14.23 14.16
CA GLU A 70 -1.95 13.01 14.96
C GLU A 70 -2.16 11.73 14.13
N LEU A 71 -3.19 11.70 13.29
CA LEU A 71 -3.42 10.58 12.36
C LEU A 71 -2.28 10.44 11.33
N MET A 72 -1.68 11.54 10.88
CA MET A 72 -0.49 11.50 10.01
C MET A 72 0.73 10.97 10.75
N TRP A 73 0.95 11.39 12.00
CA TRP A 73 2.06 10.93 12.84
C TRP A 73 1.97 9.44 13.18
N GLU A 74 0.77 8.93 13.46
CA GLU A 74 0.52 7.51 13.74
C GLU A 74 0.47 6.65 12.47
N GLY A 75 0.54 7.28 11.27
CA GLY A 75 0.56 6.57 9.99
C GLY A 75 -0.78 5.94 9.60
N SER A 76 -1.90 6.59 9.94
CA SER A 76 -3.23 6.13 9.54
C SER A 76 -3.36 6.08 8.01
N SER A 77 -3.83 4.93 7.51
CA SER A 77 -4.13 4.72 6.08
C SER A 77 -5.22 5.66 5.54
N VAL A 78 -6.08 6.19 6.42
CA VAL A 78 -7.18 7.09 6.04
C VAL A 78 -6.65 8.47 5.65
N VAL A 79 -5.56 8.93 6.27
CA VAL A 79 -5.02 10.28 6.07
C VAL A 79 -3.77 10.29 5.18
N MET A 80 -2.97 9.23 5.23
CA MET A 80 -1.73 9.12 4.45
C MET A 80 -2.00 8.65 3.03
N LEU A 81 -2.54 9.55 2.22
CA LEU A 81 -2.81 9.32 0.80
C LEU A 81 -1.73 9.98 -0.06
N SER A 82 -1.34 9.33 -1.16
CA SER A 82 -0.52 9.95 -2.20
C SER A 82 -1.27 11.08 -2.90
N ALA A 83 -0.55 12.00 -3.55
CA ALA A 83 -1.16 13.14 -4.24
C ALA A 83 -2.20 12.72 -5.30
N ASP A 84 -1.97 11.60 -5.98
CA ASP A 84 -2.91 11.07 -6.98
C ASP A 84 -4.16 10.44 -6.34
N GLU A 85 -4.02 9.75 -5.20
CA GLU A 85 -5.15 9.20 -4.44
C GLU A 85 -6.02 10.30 -3.84
N GLN A 86 -5.40 11.36 -3.31
CA GLN A 86 -6.11 12.54 -2.82
C GLN A 86 -6.92 13.19 -3.94
N ARG A 87 -6.31 13.40 -5.12
CA ARG A 87 -6.99 13.95 -6.28
C ARG A 87 -8.15 13.07 -6.75
N PHE A 88 -8.00 11.75 -6.71
CA PHE A 88 -9.05 10.81 -7.07
C PHE A 88 -10.22 10.87 -6.08
N LEU A 89 -9.94 10.93 -4.78
CA LEU A 89 -10.96 11.08 -3.75
C LEU A 89 -11.69 12.41 -3.84
N GLU A 90 -10.96 13.51 -3.97
CA GLU A 90 -11.53 14.84 -4.14
C GLU A 90 -12.44 14.88 -5.38
N ALA A 91 -11.97 14.34 -6.51
CA ALA A 91 -12.76 14.28 -7.73
C ALA A 91 -14.04 13.44 -7.57
N SER A 92 -13.96 12.30 -6.88
CA SER A 92 -15.12 11.44 -6.61
C SER A 92 -16.14 12.12 -5.69
N MET A 93 -15.67 12.82 -4.66
CA MET A 93 -16.51 13.55 -3.72
C MET A 93 -17.16 14.77 -4.39
N ALA A 94 -16.39 15.50 -5.19
CA ALA A 94 -16.86 16.65 -5.96
C ALA A 94 -17.93 16.24 -7.00
N TYR A 95 -17.75 15.08 -7.64
CA TYR A 95 -18.76 14.50 -8.55
C TYR A 95 -20.06 14.15 -7.83
N VAL A 96 -19.99 13.49 -6.66
CA VAL A 96 -21.17 13.13 -5.86
C VAL A 96 -21.90 14.37 -5.33
N SER A 97 -21.16 15.42 -4.95
CA SER A 97 -21.72 16.71 -4.53
C SER A 97 -22.25 17.57 -5.70
N GLY A 98 -22.10 17.11 -6.95
CA GLY A 98 -22.62 17.78 -8.15
C GLY A 98 -21.72 18.87 -8.73
N ASN A 99 -20.51 19.05 -8.21
CA ASN A 99 -19.52 20.02 -8.68
C ASN A 99 -18.28 19.31 -9.26
N PRO A 100 -18.33 18.75 -10.49
CA PRO A 100 -17.20 18.02 -11.05
C PRO A 100 -15.98 18.94 -11.26
N ILE A 101 -14.85 18.62 -10.63
CA ILE A 101 -13.57 19.37 -10.75
C ILE A 101 -12.72 18.94 -11.94
N MET A 102 -12.95 17.74 -12.48
CA MET A 102 -12.22 17.18 -13.61
C MET A 102 -13.15 16.53 -14.62
N ASN A 103 -12.64 16.37 -15.84
CA ASN A 103 -13.36 15.73 -16.93
C ASN A 103 -13.33 14.19 -16.80
N ASP A 104 -14.33 13.51 -17.34
CA ASP A 104 -14.49 12.05 -17.26
C ASP A 104 -13.25 11.30 -17.79
N LYS A 105 -12.62 11.81 -18.86
CA LYS A 105 -11.40 11.20 -19.42
C LYS A 105 -10.21 11.27 -18.46
N GLU A 106 -10.04 12.41 -17.81
CA GLU A 106 -8.94 12.61 -16.84
C GLU A 106 -9.16 11.73 -15.61
N TYR A 107 -10.42 11.59 -15.19
CA TYR A 107 -10.80 10.71 -14.09
C TYR A 107 -10.51 9.24 -14.41
N ASP A 108 -10.87 8.77 -15.60
CA ASP A 108 -10.60 7.40 -16.06
C ASP A 108 -9.09 7.12 -16.16
N GLU A 109 -8.30 8.07 -16.67
CA GLU A 109 -6.84 7.96 -16.74
C GLU A 109 -6.20 7.89 -15.35
N LEU A 110 -6.66 8.72 -14.42
CA LEU A 110 -6.21 8.72 -13.02
C LEU A 110 -6.55 7.40 -12.34
N LYS A 111 -7.78 6.89 -12.54
CA LYS A 111 -8.20 5.58 -12.04
C LYS A 111 -7.30 4.46 -12.58
N MET A 112 -7.00 4.49 -13.87
CA MET A 112 -6.12 3.50 -14.52
C MET A 112 -4.66 3.60 -14.05
N LYS A 113 -4.19 4.78 -13.69
CA LYS A 113 -2.87 4.97 -13.06
C LYS A 113 -2.84 4.33 -11.67
N LEU A 114 -3.79 4.68 -10.81
CA LEU A 114 -3.88 4.14 -9.44
C LEU A 114 -4.04 2.60 -9.41
N LYS A 115 -4.77 2.02 -10.38
CA LYS A 115 -4.85 0.57 -10.55
C LYS A 115 -3.51 -0.09 -10.91
N ARG A 116 -2.67 0.60 -11.69
CA ARG A 116 -1.32 0.11 -12.04
C ARG A 116 -0.36 0.23 -10.86
N ASP A 117 -0.49 1.29 -10.08
CA ASP A 117 0.33 1.54 -8.88
C ASP A 117 -0.07 0.58 -7.73
N GLY A 118 -1.25 -0.05 -7.83
CA GLY A 118 -1.74 -1.03 -6.85
C GLY A 118 -2.33 -0.37 -5.60
N SER A 119 -2.85 0.85 -5.74
CA SER A 119 -3.53 1.57 -4.68
C SER A 119 -4.77 0.80 -4.21
N GLU A 120 -4.87 0.56 -2.91
CA GLU A 120 -5.98 -0.16 -2.28
C GLU A 120 -7.31 0.60 -2.42
N ILE A 121 -7.27 1.93 -2.53
CA ILE A 121 -8.47 2.78 -2.57
C ILE A 121 -9.31 2.61 -3.83
N VAL A 122 -8.68 2.14 -4.91
CA VAL A 122 -9.32 1.93 -6.21
C VAL A 122 -9.77 0.48 -6.40
N VAL A 123 -9.40 -0.42 -5.49
CA VAL A 123 -9.78 -1.83 -5.58
C VAL A 123 -11.24 -1.98 -5.16
N GLU A 124 -12.10 -2.22 -6.15
CA GLU A 124 -13.50 -2.50 -5.90
C GLU A 124 -13.78 -4.02 -5.97
N GLY A 125 -14.67 -4.49 -5.09
CA GLY A 125 -15.19 -5.86 -5.15
C GLY A 125 -16.05 -6.12 -6.41
N PRO A 126 -16.69 -7.30 -6.53
CA PRO A 126 -17.45 -7.65 -7.72
C PRO A 126 -18.65 -6.70 -7.91
N ARG A 127 -18.69 -6.03 -9.07
CA ARG A 127 -19.78 -5.12 -9.46
C ARG A 127 -20.49 -5.63 -10.70
N CYS A 128 -21.81 -5.53 -10.69
CA CYS A 128 -22.63 -5.75 -11.88
C CYS A 128 -22.99 -4.39 -12.48
N SER A 129 -22.55 -4.15 -13.72
CA SER A 129 -22.99 -2.96 -14.44
C SER A 129 -24.29 -3.26 -15.19
N LEU A 130 -25.37 -2.59 -14.76
CA LEU A 130 -26.68 -2.72 -15.43
C LEU A 130 -26.64 -2.30 -16.90
N ARG A 131 -25.80 -1.30 -17.23
CA ARG A 131 -25.63 -0.79 -18.61
C ARG A 131 -25.01 -1.81 -19.55
N SER A 132 -23.95 -2.48 -19.13
CA SER A 132 -23.23 -3.43 -20.01
C SER A 132 -23.70 -4.87 -19.82
N ARG A 133 -24.52 -5.15 -18.80
CA ARG A 133 -24.95 -6.50 -18.39
C ARG A 133 -23.77 -7.44 -18.12
N LYS A 134 -22.61 -6.89 -17.77
CA LYS A 134 -21.41 -7.63 -17.40
C LYS A 134 -21.13 -7.44 -15.93
N VAL A 135 -20.78 -8.55 -15.28
CA VAL A 135 -20.19 -8.56 -13.94
C VAL A 135 -18.69 -8.54 -14.10
N TYR A 136 -18.04 -7.59 -13.44
CA TYR A 136 -16.60 -7.47 -13.41
C TYR A 136 -16.09 -7.31 -11.97
N SER A 137 -14.85 -7.69 -11.77
CA SER A 137 -14.11 -7.47 -10.52
C SER A 137 -12.74 -6.90 -10.85
N ASP A 138 -12.23 -6.03 -9.99
CA ASP A 138 -10.87 -5.52 -10.13
C ASP A 138 -9.84 -6.59 -9.75
N LEU A 139 -8.64 -6.47 -10.32
CA LEU A 139 -7.48 -7.27 -9.95
C LEU A 139 -6.43 -6.43 -9.25
N SER A 140 -5.86 -7.02 -8.22
CA SER A 140 -4.69 -6.51 -7.51
C SER A 140 -3.43 -7.28 -7.91
N VAL A 141 -2.30 -6.59 -7.80
CA VAL A 141 -0.99 -7.18 -8.04
C VAL A 141 -0.54 -7.95 -6.81
N ASP A 142 -0.24 -9.24 -6.96
CA ASP A 142 0.25 -10.07 -5.85
C ASP A 142 1.78 -9.97 -5.76
N TYR A 143 2.24 -8.93 -5.05
CA TYR A 143 3.67 -8.68 -4.84
C TYR A 143 4.39 -9.84 -4.14
N LEU A 144 3.71 -10.51 -3.21
CA LEU A 144 4.29 -11.62 -2.46
C LEU A 144 4.59 -12.80 -3.39
N LYS A 145 3.64 -13.19 -4.24
CA LYS A 145 3.87 -14.29 -5.18
C LYS A 145 4.89 -13.93 -6.26
N MET A 146 4.94 -12.67 -6.68
CA MET A 146 5.99 -12.17 -7.57
C MET A 146 7.38 -12.28 -6.93
N PHE A 147 7.51 -11.97 -5.64
CA PHE A 147 8.75 -12.16 -4.91
C PHE A 147 9.12 -13.65 -4.76
N LEU A 148 8.16 -14.50 -4.39
CA LEU A 148 8.37 -15.94 -4.24
C LEU A 148 8.83 -16.63 -5.52
N LEU A 149 8.50 -16.06 -6.69
CA LEU A 149 8.97 -16.57 -7.98
C LEU A 149 10.50 -16.53 -8.13
N ASN A 150 11.18 -15.60 -7.45
CA ASN A 150 12.64 -15.45 -7.49
C ASN A 150 13.36 -16.35 -6.46
N VAL A 151 12.65 -16.91 -5.49
CA VAL A 151 13.25 -17.72 -4.41
C VAL A 151 13.99 -18.96 -4.95
N PRO A 152 13.44 -19.76 -5.88
CA PRO A 152 14.16 -20.90 -6.42
C PRO A 152 15.47 -20.52 -7.11
N ALA A 153 15.48 -19.40 -7.84
CA ALA A 153 16.70 -18.91 -8.50
C ALA A 153 17.74 -18.43 -7.49
N ALA A 154 17.30 -17.82 -6.38
CA ALA A 154 18.19 -17.42 -5.30
C ALA A 154 18.87 -18.63 -4.65
N VAL A 155 18.14 -19.73 -4.45
CA VAL A 155 18.71 -20.99 -3.93
C VAL A 155 19.75 -21.57 -4.89
N VAL A 156 19.50 -21.54 -6.20
CA VAL A 156 20.46 -22.00 -7.21
C VAL A 156 21.69 -21.08 -7.26
N ALA A 157 21.51 -19.76 -7.21
CA ALA A 157 22.60 -18.79 -7.19
C ALA A 157 23.47 -18.95 -5.94
N LEU A 158 22.85 -19.16 -4.77
CA LEU A 158 23.55 -19.47 -3.53
C LEU A 158 24.34 -20.78 -3.64
N GLY A 159 23.72 -21.84 -4.15
CA GLY A 159 24.39 -23.13 -4.35
C GLY A 159 25.59 -23.02 -5.30
N LEU A 160 25.46 -22.28 -6.40
CA LEU A 160 26.57 -22.01 -7.32
C LEU A 160 27.67 -21.17 -6.67
N PHE A 161 27.31 -20.19 -5.85
CA PHE A 161 28.28 -19.36 -5.13
C PHE A 161 29.11 -20.22 -4.17
N PHE A 162 28.48 -21.06 -3.33
CA PHE A 162 29.19 -21.97 -2.43
C PHE A 162 29.99 -23.05 -3.19
N PHE A 163 29.46 -23.57 -4.30
CA PHE A 163 30.17 -24.57 -5.09
C PHE A 163 31.42 -23.99 -5.78
N LEU A 164 31.33 -22.76 -6.28
CA LEU A 164 32.49 -22.07 -6.85
C LEU A 164 33.52 -21.74 -5.77
N ASP A 165 33.08 -21.41 -4.56
CA ASP A 165 33.97 -21.20 -3.41
C ASP A 165 34.79 -22.46 -3.10
N ASP A 166 34.12 -23.61 -2.97
CA ASP A 166 34.75 -24.92 -2.76
C ASP A 166 35.71 -25.30 -3.91
N LEU A 167 35.36 -25.00 -5.17
CA LEU A 167 36.16 -25.38 -6.35
C LEU A 167 37.34 -24.45 -6.58
N THR A 168 37.16 -23.14 -6.39
CA THR A 168 38.21 -22.14 -6.64
C THR A 168 39.24 -22.09 -5.53
N GLY A 169 39.00 -22.78 -4.40
CA GLY A 169 39.92 -22.79 -3.27
C GLY A 169 40.14 -21.40 -2.68
N PHE A 170 39.21 -20.47 -2.93
CA PHE A 170 39.08 -19.30 -2.07
C PHE A 170 38.64 -19.87 -0.72
N GLU A 171 39.60 -20.03 0.17
CA GLU A 171 39.36 -20.55 1.51
C GLU A 171 38.48 -19.56 2.30
N ILE A 172 37.17 -19.41 2.03
CA ILE A 172 36.32 -18.59 2.92
C ILE A 172 36.33 -19.20 4.34
N THR A 173 36.62 -20.49 4.51
CA THR A 173 36.78 -21.13 5.82
C THR A 173 38.13 -20.87 6.52
N TYR A 174 39.18 -20.39 5.85
CA TYR A 174 40.45 -19.94 6.48
C TYR A 174 40.69 -18.41 6.37
N LEU A 175 39.99 -17.71 5.46
CA LEU A 175 39.90 -16.25 5.32
C LEU A 175 38.61 -15.66 5.93
N LEU A 176 37.82 -16.45 6.68
CA LEU A 176 36.95 -15.92 7.75
C LEU A 176 37.77 -15.42 8.95
N GLU A 177 39.06 -15.14 8.75
CA GLU A 177 39.92 -14.36 9.61
C GLU A 177 40.42 -13.11 8.84
N LEU A 178 39.61 -12.56 7.91
CA LEU A 178 39.72 -11.14 7.62
C LEU A 178 39.48 -10.40 8.95
N PRO A 179 40.44 -9.60 9.46
CA PRO A 179 40.27 -8.92 10.72
C PRO A 179 38.98 -8.10 10.67
N GLU A 180 38.17 -8.21 11.73
CA GLU A 180 37.01 -7.34 11.91
C GLU A 180 37.51 -5.89 11.75
N PRO A 181 37.03 -5.11 10.74
CA PRO A 181 35.66 -5.08 10.21
C PRO A 181 35.45 -5.55 8.75
N PHE A 182 36.46 -6.08 8.06
CA PHE A 182 36.39 -6.25 6.60
C PHE A 182 35.51 -7.42 6.13
N SER A 183 35.39 -8.48 6.94
CA SER A 183 34.52 -9.63 6.64
C SER A 183 33.03 -9.25 6.55
N PHE A 184 32.56 -8.41 7.49
CA PHE A 184 31.20 -7.88 7.46
C PHE A 184 30.94 -7.04 6.21
N ILE A 185 31.91 -6.19 5.85
CA ILE A 185 31.79 -5.32 4.67
C ILE A 185 31.74 -6.16 3.40
N PHE A 186 32.61 -7.16 3.26
CA PHE A 186 32.65 -8.01 2.06
C PHE A 186 31.36 -8.83 1.90
N THR A 187 30.85 -9.43 2.97
CA THR A 187 29.64 -10.26 2.90
C THR A 187 28.40 -9.44 2.54
N TRP A 188 28.21 -8.27 3.16
CA TRP A 188 27.05 -7.42 2.93
C TRP A 188 27.13 -6.56 1.67
N PHE A 189 28.32 -6.09 1.29
CA PHE A 189 28.49 -5.17 0.15
C PHE A 189 29.04 -5.81 -1.12
N ALA A 190 29.63 -7.01 -1.06
CA ALA A 190 30.10 -7.73 -2.24
C ALA A 190 29.34 -9.03 -2.47
N ALA A 191 29.33 -9.94 -1.49
CA ALA A 191 28.75 -11.28 -1.68
C ALA A 191 27.22 -11.24 -1.84
N LEU A 192 26.49 -10.64 -0.89
CA LEU A 192 25.03 -10.53 -0.94
C LEU A 192 24.50 -9.81 -2.20
N PRO A 193 25.00 -8.62 -2.59
CA PRO A 193 24.53 -7.96 -3.81
C PRO A 193 24.90 -8.74 -5.07
N PHE A 194 26.05 -9.43 -5.10
CA PHE A 194 26.41 -10.31 -6.22
C PHE A 194 25.43 -11.49 -6.35
N ILE A 195 25.07 -12.15 -5.25
CA ILE A 195 24.10 -13.25 -5.25
C ILE A 195 22.71 -12.76 -5.68
N LEU A 196 22.26 -11.62 -5.18
CA LEU A 196 20.97 -11.05 -5.58
C LEU A 196 20.96 -10.64 -7.06
N TRP A 197 22.05 -10.06 -7.56
CA TRP A 197 22.20 -9.73 -8.97
C TRP A 197 22.22 -11.00 -9.85
N LEU A 198 22.95 -12.03 -9.43
CA LEU A 198 22.99 -13.32 -10.12
C LEU A 198 21.60 -14.00 -10.13
N SER A 199 20.90 -14.00 -9.00
CA SER A 199 19.52 -14.50 -8.90
C SER A 199 18.59 -13.74 -9.85
N TYR A 200 18.64 -12.40 -9.85
CA TYR A 200 17.78 -11.57 -10.67
C TYR A 200 18.05 -11.76 -12.17
N THR A 201 19.32 -11.88 -12.57
CA THR A 201 19.70 -12.12 -13.97
C THR A 201 19.26 -13.49 -14.46
N ILE A 202 19.40 -14.54 -13.64
CA ILE A 202 18.90 -15.88 -13.95
C ILE A 202 17.36 -15.85 -14.08
N THR A 203 16.68 -15.24 -13.13
CA THR A 203 15.21 -15.14 -13.13
C THR A 203 14.69 -14.39 -14.34
N ASN A 204 15.25 -13.23 -14.69
CA ASN A 204 14.82 -12.47 -15.87
C ASN A 204 15.13 -13.16 -17.20
N THR A 205 16.10 -14.08 -17.22
CA THR A 205 16.42 -14.87 -18.41
C THR A 205 15.38 -15.97 -18.62
N ILE A 206 14.93 -16.60 -17.53
CA ILE A 206 13.99 -17.72 -17.55
C ILE A 206 12.53 -17.26 -17.64
N VAL A 207 12.18 -16.24 -16.85
CA VAL A 207 10.84 -15.66 -16.77
C VAL A 207 10.90 -14.18 -17.13
N LYS A 208 10.31 -13.84 -18.29
CA LYS A 208 10.23 -12.44 -18.75
C LYS A 208 8.86 -11.86 -18.47
N ASP A 209 8.85 -10.60 -18.05
CA ASP A 209 7.66 -9.77 -17.85
C ASP A 209 6.57 -10.49 -17.04
N PHE A 210 6.95 -11.05 -15.89
CA PHE A 210 6.01 -11.74 -15.01
C PHE A 210 5.12 -10.74 -14.29
N LEU A 211 3.82 -10.97 -14.37
CA LEU A 211 2.81 -10.19 -13.71
C LEU A 211 1.76 -11.15 -13.17
N ILE A 212 1.72 -11.25 -11.84
CA ILE A 212 0.75 -12.10 -11.16
C ILE A 212 -0.39 -11.23 -10.69
N LEU A 213 -1.58 -11.58 -11.17
CA LEU A 213 -2.80 -10.88 -10.85
C LEU A 213 -3.71 -11.77 -10.02
N ALA A 214 -4.15 -11.25 -8.88
CA ALA A 214 -5.10 -11.87 -7.98
C ALA A 214 -6.40 -11.05 -7.98
N GLY A 215 -7.53 -11.74 -7.86
CA GLY A 215 -8.82 -11.07 -7.72
C GLY A 215 -9.92 -12.05 -7.32
N PRO A 216 -10.98 -11.55 -6.67
CA PRO A 216 -12.12 -12.37 -6.29
C PRO A 216 -12.95 -12.74 -7.53
N CYS A 217 -13.45 -13.97 -7.55
CA CYS A 217 -14.38 -14.43 -8.59
C CYS A 217 -15.69 -13.63 -8.52
N PRO A 218 -16.20 -13.09 -9.64
CA PRO A 218 -17.47 -12.35 -9.65
C PRO A 218 -18.71 -13.14 -9.21
N ASN A 219 -18.66 -14.48 -9.28
CA ASN A 219 -19.78 -15.35 -8.88
C ASN A 219 -19.68 -15.76 -7.39
N CYS A 220 -18.56 -16.34 -6.97
CA CYS A 220 -18.43 -16.94 -5.63
C CYS A 220 -17.53 -16.16 -4.66
N GLY A 221 -16.93 -15.04 -5.08
CA GLY A 221 -16.04 -14.23 -4.24
C GLY A 221 -14.70 -14.88 -3.89
N THR A 222 -14.42 -16.09 -4.38
CA THR A 222 -13.14 -16.76 -4.08
C THR A 222 -12.01 -16.13 -4.85
N GLU A 223 -10.88 -15.88 -4.19
CA GLU A 223 -9.68 -15.41 -4.84
C GLU A 223 -9.15 -16.46 -5.81
N ASN A 224 -8.94 -16.04 -7.06
CA ASN A 224 -8.26 -16.83 -8.07
C ASN A 224 -7.10 -16.01 -8.63
N ILE A 225 -6.02 -16.70 -8.98
CA ILE A 225 -4.80 -16.10 -9.51
C ILE A 225 -4.66 -16.40 -10.99
N SER A 226 -4.04 -15.46 -11.70
CA SER A 226 -3.62 -15.61 -13.08
C SER A 226 -2.18 -15.16 -13.22
N PHE A 227 -1.42 -15.91 -14.01
CA PHE A 227 -0.04 -15.60 -14.33
C PHE A 227 0.04 -15.06 -15.75
N PHE A 228 0.52 -13.84 -15.88
CA PHE A 228 0.93 -13.25 -17.15
C PHE A 228 2.45 -13.27 -17.20
N GLY A 229 3.03 -13.64 -18.33
CA GLY A 229 4.48 -13.65 -18.52
C GLY A 229 4.93 -14.75 -19.47
N THR A 230 6.21 -14.73 -19.81
CA THR A 230 6.82 -15.73 -20.69
C THR A 230 7.74 -16.63 -19.88
N ILE A 231 7.46 -17.94 -19.88
CA ILE A 231 8.32 -18.95 -19.26
C ILE A 231 9.07 -19.64 -20.38
N LEU A 232 10.41 -19.55 -20.40
CA LEU A 232 11.28 -20.32 -21.30
C LEU A 232 10.78 -20.35 -22.77
N SER A 233 10.42 -19.17 -23.33
CA SER A 233 9.89 -18.97 -24.69
C SER A 233 8.40 -19.26 -24.93
N ILE A 234 7.64 -19.75 -23.95
CA ILE A 234 6.19 -19.93 -24.07
C ILE A 234 5.50 -18.75 -23.40
N SER A 235 4.86 -17.89 -24.19
CA SER A 235 4.07 -16.77 -23.68
C SER A 235 2.77 -17.28 -23.05
N SER A 236 2.61 -17.10 -21.74
CA SER A 236 1.37 -17.37 -21.03
C SER A 236 0.41 -16.20 -21.23
N GLY A 237 -0.37 -16.29 -22.33
CA GLY A 237 -1.48 -15.43 -22.74
C GLY A 237 -1.26 -13.93 -22.66
N GLY A 238 -1.17 -13.28 -23.83
CA GLY A 238 -0.80 -11.87 -24.02
C GLY A 238 -1.53 -10.86 -23.10
N SER A 239 -2.55 -10.17 -23.61
CA SER A 239 -3.31 -9.20 -22.82
C SER A 239 -4.47 -9.83 -22.03
N ALA A 240 -4.97 -10.98 -22.47
CA ALA A 240 -6.11 -11.66 -21.85
C ALA A 240 -5.86 -13.16 -21.62
N ASN A 241 -6.25 -13.65 -20.45
CA ASN A 241 -6.13 -15.05 -20.03
C ASN A 241 -7.49 -15.62 -19.60
N ASN A 242 -7.83 -16.81 -20.07
CA ASN A 242 -9.04 -17.52 -19.66
C ASN A 242 -8.72 -18.50 -18.52
N VAL A 243 -9.23 -18.23 -17.33
CA VAL A 243 -9.00 -19.04 -16.12
C VAL A 243 -10.34 -19.55 -15.59
N LYS A 244 -10.38 -20.83 -15.19
CA LYS A 244 -11.55 -21.41 -14.52
C LYS A 244 -11.45 -21.17 -13.02
N CYS A 245 -12.55 -20.76 -12.39
CA CYS A 245 -12.60 -20.62 -10.95
C CYS A 245 -12.41 -21.97 -10.24
N SER A 246 -11.62 -22.00 -9.18
CA SER A 246 -11.32 -23.21 -8.42
C SER A 246 -12.54 -23.82 -7.71
N LYS A 247 -13.54 -23.01 -7.33
CA LYS A 247 -14.74 -23.50 -6.61
C LYS A 247 -15.97 -23.64 -7.51
N CYS A 248 -16.31 -22.62 -8.30
CA CYS A 248 -17.52 -22.63 -9.12
C CYS A 248 -17.31 -23.09 -10.57
N GLY A 249 -16.05 -23.29 -11.02
CA GLY A 249 -15.74 -23.74 -12.37
C GLY A 249 -16.09 -22.75 -13.49
N THR A 250 -16.63 -21.57 -13.17
CA THR A 250 -16.97 -20.55 -14.16
C THR A 250 -15.71 -20.09 -14.88
N GLN A 251 -15.80 -19.99 -16.21
CA GLN A 251 -14.73 -19.41 -17.02
C GLN A 251 -14.72 -17.90 -16.80
N MET A 252 -13.54 -17.36 -16.51
CA MET A 252 -13.32 -15.94 -16.28
C MET A 252 -12.22 -15.47 -17.21
N VAL A 253 -12.39 -14.29 -17.78
CA VAL A 253 -11.41 -13.63 -18.64
C VAL A 253 -10.69 -12.58 -17.80
N TYR A 254 -9.39 -12.77 -17.62
CA TYR A 254 -8.50 -11.85 -16.92
C TYR A 254 -7.85 -10.94 -17.95
N ASP A 255 -8.02 -9.62 -17.83
CA ASP A 255 -7.33 -8.63 -18.67
C ASP A 255 -6.20 -7.94 -17.88
N SER A 256 -4.97 -8.05 -18.39
CA SER A 256 -3.78 -7.46 -17.76
C SER A 256 -3.69 -5.95 -17.93
N THR A 257 -4.27 -5.40 -19.01
CA THR A 257 -4.20 -3.97 -19.34
C THR A 257 -5.18 -3.16 -18.53
N THR A 258 -6.44 -3.61 -18.45
CA THR A 258 -7.50 -2.93 -17.69
C THR A 258 -7.55 -3.36 -16.23
N ARG A 259 -6.81 -4.40 -15.83
CA ARG A 259 -6.84 -4.99 -14.49
C ARG A 259 -8.27 -5.38 -14.08
N LEU A 260 -9.02 -5.98 -15.02
CA LEU A 260 -10.41 -6.41 -14.81
C LEU A 260 -10.60 -7.90 -15.10
N ILE A 261 -11.38 -8.57 -14.24
CA ILE A 261 -11.93 -9.91 -14.47
C ILE A 261 -13.31 -9.71 -15.06
N THR A 262 -13.60 -10.36 -16.18
CA THR A 262 -14.94 -10.36 -16.78
C THR A 262 -15.43 -11.79 -16.98
N LEU A 263 -16.74 -11.98 -16.90
CA LEU A 263 -17.36 -13.24 -17.31
C LEU A 263 -17.62 -13.20 -18.82
N PRO A 264 -17.35 -14.29 -19.57
CA PRO A 264 -17.66 -14.35 -20.99
C PRO A 264 -19.18 -14.22 -21.20
N GLU A 265 -19.57 -13.45 -22.21
CA GLU A 265 -20.98 -13.24 -22.56
C GLU A 265 -21.65 -14.59 -22.85
N GLY A 266 -22.62 -14.99 -22.02
CA GLY A 266 -23.35 -16.25 -22.15
C GLY A 266 -23.10 -17.29 -21.05
N SER A 267 -22.22 -17.04 -20.07
CA SER A 267 -22.23 -17.84 -18.84
C SER A 267 -23.42 -17.42 -17.99
N GLU A 268 -24.44 -18.27 -17.93
CA GLU A 268 -25.49 -18.18 -16.91
C GLU A 268 -24.79 -18.20 -15.53
N ALA A 269 -25.05 -17.16 -14.74
CA ALA A 269 -24.64 -17.10 -13.34
C ALA A 269 -25.53 -18.01 -12.50
#